data_AF-A0A4Q3B1K6-F1
#
_entry.id   AF-A0A4Q3B1K6-F1
#
_cell.length_a   1.000
_cell.length_b   1.000
_cell.length_c   1.000
_cell.angle_alpha   90.00
_cell.angle_beta   90.00
_cell.angle_gamma   90.00
#
_symmetry.space_group_name_H-M   'P 1'
#
loop_
_entity.id
_entity.type
_entity.pdbx_description
1 polymer ?
#
loop_
_entity_poly.entity_id
_entity_poly.type
_entity_poly.pdbx_seq_one_letter_code
_entity_poly.pdbx_strand_id
1 'polypeptide(L)'
;MDDLGAKFSREKGFCFDRIIIQEIIFDDTNDVTLFCTVPYYGEMYVANFGLSFEQLNVILRSINKSDGSTIATAIAEKLKGEIEIPSVIEVVTVYGKPLEVNNCILYTTLYDISDDDDEMEDDEDFDDNDEEIFGPQESEEEDDEDYEAYAFLIDEIRLKQPLN
;
A
#
# COMPACT_ATOMS: atom_id res chain seq x y z
N MET A 1 8.46 3.74 12.17
CA MET A 1 7.03 3.62 12.52
C MET A 1 6.71 2.19 12.20
N ASP A 2 6.30 1.40 13.18
CA ASP A 2 6.19 -0.06 13.00
C ASP A 2 5.12 -0.41 11.95
N ASP A 3 5.35 -1.47 11.19
CA ASP A 3 4.32 -2.08 10.33
C ASP A 3 3.28 -2.78 11.23
N LEU A 4 2.00 -2.55 10.94
CA LEU A 4 0.91 -3.17 11.68
C LEU A 4 0.80 -4.69 11.40
N GLY A 5 1.09 -5.13 10.19
CA GLY A 5 1.00 -6.53 9.78
C GLY A 5 1.92 -7.45 10.57
N ALA A 6 3.13 -6.98 10.88
CA ALA A 6 4.11 -7.70 11.69
C ALA A 6 3.63 -8.02 13.13
N LYS A 7 2.57 -7.36 13.61
CA LYS A 7 1.99 -7.59 14.95
C LYS A 7 0.90 -8.67 14.97
N PHE A 8 0.56 -9.26 13.82
CA PHE A 8 -0.62 -10.10 13.67
C PHE A 8 -0.36 -11.49 13.08
N SER A 9 -1.26 -12.42 13.41
CA SER A 9 -1.26 -13.78 12.88
C SER A 9 -2.22 -13.87 11.69
N ARG A 10 -1.78 -14.57 10.62
CA ARG A 10 -2.41 -14.70 9.29
C ARG A 10 -3.88 -15.19 9.28
N GLU A 11 -4.39 -15.76 10.38
CA GLU A 11 -5.73 -16.39 10.43
C GLU A 11 -6.89 -15.47 10.89
N LYS A 12 -6.66 -14.17 11.08
CA LYS A 12 -7.69 -13.24 11.58
C LYS A 12 -8.09 -12.21 10.54
N GLY A 13 -9.40 -12.03 10.37
CA GLY A 13 -9.95 -10.84 9.72
C GLY A 13 -9.76 -9.62 10.62
N PHE A 14 -9.25 -8.55 10.05
CA PHE A 14 -9.10 -7.24 10.69
C PHE A 14 -10.22 -6.32 10.26
N CYS A 15 -10.55 -5.35 11.10
CA CYS A 15 -11.44 -4.27 10.69
C CYS A 15 -10.87 -2.91 11.08
N PHE A 16 -10.89 -2.00 10.11
CA PHE A 16 -10.41 -0.63 10.26
C PHE A 16 -11.58 0.32 10.06
N ASP A 17 -11.89 1.10 11.09
CA ASP A 17 -12.96 2.09 11.04
C ASP A 17 -12.43 3.52 10.79
N ARG A 18 -11.10 3.66 10.76
CA ARG A 18 -10.37 4.88 10.43
C ARG A 18 -9.04 4.54 9.77
N ILE A 19 -8.80 5.08 8.59
CA ILE A 19 -7.49 5.07 7.91
C ILE A 19 -7.15 6.48 7.42
N ILE A 20 -5.87 6.78 7.29
CA ILE A 20 -5.38 8.06 6.74
C ILE A 20 -4.49 7.74 5.55
N ILE A 21 -4.98 8.01 4.35
CA ILE A 21 -4.30 7.71 3.09
C ILE A 21 -3.26 8.79 2.83
N GLN A 22 -2.03 8.36 2.61
CA GLN A 22 -0.89 9.22 2.26
C GLN A 22 -0.58 9.13 0.77
N GLU A 23 -0.62 7.92 0.21
CA GLU A 23 -0.31 7.67 -1.19
C GLU A 23 -1.26 6.63 -1.78
N ILE A 24 -1.49 6.75 -3.09
CA ILE A 24 -2.25 5.80 -3.90
C ILE A 24 -1.32 5.33 -5.01
N ILE A 25 -1.03 4.03 -5.04
CA ILE A 25 -0.05 3.41 -5.91
C ILE A 25 -0.78 2.54 -6.92
N PHE A 26 -0.46 2.73 -8.19
CA PHE A 26 -0.92 1.92 -9.32
C PHE A 26 0.28 1.17 -9.86
N ASP A 27 0.23 -0.15 -9.84
CA ASP A 27 1.23 -1.04 -10.42
C ASP A 27 0.73 -1.59 -11.78
N ASP A 28 1.34 -2.67 -12.26
CA ASP A 28 0.98 -3.35 -13.51
C ASP A 28 -0.20 -4.32 -13.35
N THR A 29 -0.72 -4.44 -12.13
CA THR A 29 -1.90 -5.23 -11.82
C THR A 29 -3.19 -4.42 -12.01
N ASN A 30 -4.34 -5.07 -11.86
CA ASN A 30 -5.64 -4.38 -11.84
C ASN A 30 -6.00 -3.82 -10.46
N ASP A 31 -5.15 -4.07 -9.48
CA ASP A 31 -5.35 -3.65 -8.10
C ASP A 31 -4.64 -2.32 -7.83
N VAL A 32 -5.00 -1.74 -6.71
CA VAL A 32 -4.46 -0.47 -6.23
C VAL A 32 -3.90 -0.74 -4.84
N THR A 33 -2.79 -0.10 -4.51
CA THR A 33 -2.24 -0.12 -3.16
C THR A 33 -2.41 1.24 -2.50
N LEU A 34 -2.98 1.27 -1.30
CA LEU A 34 -3.06 2.48 -0.48
C LEU A 34 -2.00 2.41 0.61
N PHE A 35 -1.04 3.34 0.57
CA PHE A 35 -0.13 3.55 1.69
C PHE A 35 -0.82 4.43 2.74
N CYS A 36 -1.05 3.85 3.92
CA CYS A 36 -1.88 4.45 4.95
C CYS A 36 -1.17 4.53 6.30
N THR A 37 -1.68 5.44 7.13
CA THR A 37 -1.48 5.39 8.58
C THR A 37 -2.80 5.06 9.27
N VAL A 38 -2.75 4.19 10.27
CA VAL A 38 -3.94 3.68 10.97
C VAL A 38 -3.76 3.78 12.50
N PRO A 39 -4.78 4.28 13.22
CA PRO A 39 -4.78 4.26 14.67
C PRO A 39 -5.13 2.86 15.19
N TYR A 40 -4.26 2.25 15.99
CA TYR A 40 -4.50 0.95 16.63
C TYR A 40 -4.04 0.99 18.09
N TYR A 41 -4.93 0.62 19.02
CA TYR A 41 -4.71 0.68 20.48
C TYR A 41 -4.07 1.97 21.03
N GLY A 42 -4.35 3.13 20.42
CA GLY A 42 -3.86 4.43 20.89
C GLY A 42 -2.52 4.86 20.29
N GLU A 43 -1.94 4.05 19.41
CA GLU A 43 -0.74 4.38 18.63
C GLU A 43 -1.06 4.43 17.14
N MET A 44 -0.17 5.04 16.36
CA MET A 44 -0.30 5.11 14.90
C MET A 44 0.68 4.15 14.25
N TYR A 45 0.19 3.39 13.29
CA TYR A 45 0.94 2.41 12.51
C TYR A 45 0.90 2.73 11.04
N VAL A 46 1.91 2.29 10.29
CA VAL A 46 1.84 2.25 8.81
C VAL A 46 1.21 0.93 8.38
N ALA A 47 0.47 0.96 7.28
CA ALA A 47 -0.14 -0.21 6.69
C ALA A 47 -0.40 0.01 5.19
N ASN A 48 -0.14 -1.02 4.39
CA ASN A 48 -0.54 -1.08 2.99
C ASN A 48 -1.90 -1.75 2.87
N PHE A 49 -2.79 -1.20 2.04
CA PHE A 49 -4.08 -1.81 1.74
C PHE A 49 -4.21 -2.10 0.26
N GLY A 50 -4.33 -3.38 -0.09
CA GLY A 50 -4.64 -3.81 -1.45
C GLY A 50 -6.14 -3.78 -1.69
N LEU A 51 -6.58 -3.16 -2.78
CA LEU A 51 -7.99 -3.10 -3.17
C LEU A 51 -8.17 -2.91 -4.67
N SER A 52 -9.30 -3.35 -5.20
CA SER A 52 -9.68 -3.08 -6.58
C SER A 52 -9.97 -1.59 -6.84
N PHE A 53 -9.86 -1.16 -8.09
CA PHE A 53 -10.25 0.20 -8.49
C PHE A 53 -11.73 0.53 -8.18
N GLU A 54 -12.62 -0.46 -8.20
CA GLU A 54 -14.02 -0.28 -7.82
C GLU A 54 -14.14 0.04 -6.32
N GLN A 55 -13.44 -0.70 -5.47
CA GLN A 55 -13.40 -0.46 -4.02
C GLN A 55 -12.79 0.91 -3.70
N LEU A 56 -11.73 1.34 -4.40
CA LEU A 56 -11.20 2.70 -4.28
C LEU A 56 -12.28 3.75 -4.57
N ASN A 57 -13.04 3.58 -5.66
CA ASN A 57 -14.13 4.49 -6.00
C ASN A 57 -15.21 4.54 -4.90
N VAL A 58 -15.53 3.41 -4.26
CA VAL A 58 -16.45 3.36 -3.12
C VAL A 58 -15.90 4.18 -1.96
N ILE A 59 -14.62 4.00 -1.60
CA ILE A 59 -13.96 4.78 -0.53
C ILE A 59 -14.01 6.27 -0.84
N LEU A 60 -13.56 6.69 -2.02
CA LEU A 60 -13.51 8.11 -2.40
C LEU A 60 -14.88 8.78 -2.39
N ARG A 61 -15.93 8.09 -2.85
CA ARG A 61 -17.31 8.61 -2.83
C ARG A 61 -17.89 8.71 -1.43
N SER A 62 -17.35 7.94 -0.49
CA SER A 62 -17.83 7.90 0.88
C SER A 62 -17.31 9.10 1.69
N ILE A 63 -16.13 9.60 1.35
CA ILE A 63 -15.53 10.80 1.94
C ILE A 63 -16.37 12.03 1.58
N ASN A 64 -16.27 13.12 2.35
CA ASN A 64 -16.94 14.38 2.03
C ASN A 64 -16.78 14.73 0.54
N LYS A 65 -17.90 15.13 -0.08
CA LYS A 65 -18.07 15.28 -1.53
C LYS A 65 -17.01 16.17 -2.18
N SER A 66 -16.51 17.20 -1.49
CA SER A 66 -15.42 18.04 -2.01
C SER A 66 -14.10 17.27 -2.10
N ASP A 67 -13.71 16.64 -1.00
CA ASP A 67 -12.39 16.03 -0.78
C ASP A 67 -12.23 14.80 -1.69
N GLY A 68 -13.23 13.92 -1.68
CA GLY A 68 -13.25 12.72 -2.52
C GLY A 68 -13.26 13.04 -4.02
N SER A 69 -13.96 14.09 -4.43
CA SER A 69 -14.01 14.51 -5.84
C SER A 69 -12.69 15.08 -6.34
N THR A 70 -11.95 15.81 -5.49
CA THR A 70 -10.63 16.37 -5.86
C THR A 70 -9.63 15.26 -6.13
N ILE A 71 -9.53 14.28 -5.22
CA ILE A 71 -8.64 13.13 -5.38
C ILE A 71 -9.05 12.27 -6.57
N ALA A 72 -10.36 11.98 -6.73
CA ALA A 72 -10.85 11.22 -7.87
C ALA A 72 -10.51 11.88 -9.21
N THR A 73 -10.54 13.21 -9.27
CA THR A 73 -10.17 13.98 -10.47
C THR A 73 -8.67 13.87 -10.73
N ALA A 74 -7.83 14.00 -9.71
CA ALA A 74 -6.39 13.85 -9.86
C ALA A 74 -5.98 12.44 -10.31
N ILE A 75 -6.63 11.40 -9.77
CA ILE A 75 -6.48 10.01 -10.26
C ILE A 75 -6.87 9.94 -11.74
N ALA A 76 -8.05 10.44 -12.10
CA ALA A 76 -8.51 10.40 -13.49
C ALA A 76 -7.58 11.16 -14.45
N GLU A 77 -7.00 12.28 -14.03
CA GLU A 77 -6.02 13.04 -14.81
C GLU A 77 -4.70 12.27 -14.98
N LYS A 78 -4.21 11.63 -13.92
CA LYS A 78 -3.01 10.80 -13.94
C LYS A 78 -3.17 9.60 -14.88
N LEU A 79 -4.33 8.94 -14.84
CA LEU A 79 -4.65 7.74 -15.64
C LEU A 79 -5.09 8.05 -17.08
N LYS A 80 -5.20 9.32 -17.49
CA LYS A 80 -5.72 9.70 -18.83
C LYS A 80 -4.70 9.49 -19.97
N GLY A 81 -3.44 9.23 -19.65
CA GLY A 81 -2.35 9.08 -20.61
C GLY A 81 -1.59 7.76 -20.46
N GLU A 82 -0.44 7.69 -21.13
CA GLU A 82 0.56 6.66 -20.85
C GLU A 82 1.08 6.91 -19.43
N ILE A 83 0.89 5.91 -18.56
CA ILE A 83 1.35 5.94 -17.17
C ILE A 83 2.64 5.13 -17.07
N GLU A 84 3.65 5.74 -16.46
CA GLU A 84 4.82 5.00 -15.97
C GLU A 84 4.38 4.22 -14.73
N ILE A 85 4.70 2.93 -14.74
CA ILE A 85 4.35 1.97 -13.70
C ILE A 85 5.64 1.59 -12.95
N PRO A 86 5.66 1.61 -11.60
CA PRO A 86 4.56 1.99 -10.72
C PRO A 86 4.29 3.51 -10.76
N SER A 87 3.02 3.89 -10.73
CA SER A 87 2.59 5.28 -10.67
C SER A 87 2.09 5.62 -9.27
N VAL A 88 2.72 6.61 -8.65
CA VAL A 88 2.35 7.06 -7.31
C VAL A 88 1.60 8.39 -7.36
N ILE A 89 0.51 8.48 -6.61
CA ILE A 89 -0.22 9.71 -6.34
C ILE A 89 -0.06 10.05 -4.86
N GLU A 90 0.80 11.02 -4.58
CA GLU A 90 0.96 11.60 -3.26
C GLU A 90 -0.27 12.47 -2.91
N VAL A 91 -1.07 12.02 -1.94
CA VAL A 91 -2.32 12.67 -1.56
C VAL A 91 -2.09 14.08 -1.06
N VAL A 92 -1.09 14.30 -0.21
CA VAL A 92 -0.78 15.62 0.35
C VAL A 92 -0.35 16.60 -0.73
N THR A 93 0.38 16.15 -1.74
CA THR A 93 0.83 16.99 -2.86
C THR A 93 -0.34 17.43 -3.74
N VAL A 94 -1.30 16.53 -3.98
CA VAL A 94 -2.50 16.82 -4.79
C VAL A 94 -3.54 17.64 -4.03
N TYR A 95 -3.76 17.33 -2.76
CA TYR A 95 -4.90 17.82 -2.00
C TYR A 95 -4.54 18.81 -0.88
N GLY A 96 -3.26 18.94 -0.56
CA GLY A 96 -2.73 19.86 0.46
C GLY A 96 -2.87 19.36 1.90
N LYS A 97 -3.51 18.21 2.13
CA LYS A 97 -3.63 17.56 3.45
C LYS A 97 -3.83 16.04 3.30
N PRO A 98 -3.53 15.25 4.35
CA PRO A 98 -3.82 13.81 4.35
C PRO A 98 -5.31 13.53 4.17
N LEU A 99 -5.64 12.43 3.48
CA LEU A 99 -7.02 12.03 3.23
C LEU A 99 -7.48 11.05 4.31
N GLU A 100 -8.25 11.57 5.27
CA GLU A 100 -8.82 10.75 6.33
C GLU A 100 -10.13 10.07 5.87
N VAL A 101 -10.19 8.76 6.03
CA VAL A 101 -11.36 7.93 5.80
C VAL A 101 -11.85 7.41 7.15
N ASN A 102 -12.99 7.90 7.62
CA ASN A 102 -13.55 7.55 8.94
C ASN A 102 -15.04 7.23 8.90
N ASN A 103 -15.61 7.15 7.71
CA ASN A 103 -17.03 7.01 7.41
C ASN A 103 -17.37 5.62 6.84
N CYS A 104 -16.40 4.72 6.75
CA CYS A 104 -16.59 3.31 6.43
C CYS A 104 -15.84 2.42 7.42
N ILE A 105 -16.17 1.13 7.40
CA ILE A 105 -15.47 0.05 8.07
C ILE A 105 -14.91 -0.84 6.96
N LEU A 106 -13.60 -1.02 6.95
CA LEU A 106 -12.88 -1.89 6.02
C LEU A 106 -12.66 -3.22 6.70
N TYR A 107 -13.19 -4.30 6.16
CA TYR A 107 -12.89 -5.66 6.60
C TYR A 107 -11.79 -6.19 5.70
N THR A 108 -10.74 -6.72 6.31
CA THR A 108 -9.51 -7.07 5.59
C THR A 108 -8.93 -8.39 6.07
N THR A 109 -8.20 -9.04 5.16
CA THR A 109 -7.36 -10.20 5.47
C THR A 109 -5.90 -9.79 5.33
N LEU A 110 -5.05 -10.25 6.25
CA LEU A 110 -3.61 -9.99 6.19
C LEU A 110 -2.98 -10.93 5.15
N TYR A 111 -2.20 -10.36 4.25
CA TYR A 111 -1.46 -11.04 3.21
C TYR A 111 0.03 -10.73 3.36
N ASP A 112 0.86 -11.74 3.16
CA ASP A 112 2.31 -11.62 3.22
C ASP A 112 2.81 -11.40 1.80
N ILE A 113 3.47 -10.26 1.57
CA ILE A 113 3.97 -9.91 0.24
C ILE A 113 5.20 -10.76 -0.10
N SER A 114 5.90 -11.32 0.89
CA SER A 114 7.09 -12.15 0.65
C SER A 114 6.76 -13.54 0.06
N ASP A 115 5.50 -14.00 0.12
CA ASP A 115 5.11 -15.29 -0.46
C ASP A 115 4.95 -15.24 -2.01
N ASP A 116 5.00 -14.04 -2.64
CA ASP A 116 4.85 -13.86 -4.10
C ASP A 116 6.20 -13.72 -4.86
N ASP A 117 7.32 -13.48 -4.18
CA ASP A 117 8.65 -13.31 -4.81
C ASP A 117 9.40 -14.64 -5.08
N ASP A 118 8.86 -15.78 -4.63
CA ASP A 118 9.51 -17.11 -4.77
C ASP A 118 9.30 -17.78 -6.16
N GLU A 119 8.63 -17.13 -7.13
CA GLU A 119 8.41 -17.67 -8.49
C GLU A 119 9.23 -16.99 -9.62
N MET A 120 10.30 -16.24 -9.31
CA MET A 120 11.32 -15.89 -10.31
C MET A 120 12.52 -16.83 -10.18
N GLU A 121 12.44 -17.99 -10.86
CA GLU A 121 13.62 -18.81 -11.15
C GLU A 121 14.64 -17.93 -11.91
N ASP A 122 15.72 -17.62 -11.19
CA ASP A 122 16.91 -16.89 -11.62
C ASP A 122 17.58 -17.62 -12.81
N ASP A 123 17.27 -17.18 -14.03
CA ASP A 123 17.85 -17.67 -15.28
C ASP A 123 18.93 -16.67 -15.73
N GLU A 124 20.04 -16.58 -14.99
CA GLU A 124 21.27 -15.89 -15.43
C GLU A 124 22.45 -16.85 -15.59
N ASP A 125 22.47 -17.51 -16.75
CA ASP A 125 23.67 -17.98 -17.44
C ASP A 125 24.58 -16.77 -17.74
N PHE A 126 25.68 -16.59 -17.00
CA PHE A 126 26.83 -15.78 -17.45
C PHE A 126 28.17 -16.45 -17.13
N ASP A 127 28.69 -17.13 -18.15
CA ASP A 127 30.10 -17.48 -18.34
C ASP A 127 30.82 -16.28 -18.96
N ASP A 128 31.78 -15.65 -18.27
CA ASP A 128 33.07 -15.31 -18.87
C ASP A 128 34.13 -14.83 -17.84
N ASN A 129 35.37 -14.97 -18.28
CA ASN A 129 36.60 -15.19 -17.52
C ASN A 129 37.44 -13.92 -17.25
N ASP A 130 38.43 -14.08 -16.36
CA ASP A 130 39.69 -13.32 -16.15
C ASP A 130 39.85 -12.13 -15.17
N GLU A 131 40.72 -12.41 -14.18
CA GLU A 131 41.85 -11.64 -13.62
C GLU A 131 41.67 -10.40 -12.67
N GLU A 132 41.85 -10.72 -11.38
CA GLU A 132 42.74 -10.10 -10.36
C GLU A 132 42.55 -8.67 -9.79
N ILE A 133 42.14 -8.69 -8.51
CA ILE A 133 42.68 -7.96 -7.32
C ILE A 133 42.37 -6.46 -7.19
N PHE A 134 41.65 -6.06 -6.12
CA PHE A 134 42.13 -5.13 -5.08
C PHE A 134 41.13 -4.96 -3.92
N GLY A 135 41.50 -5.47 -2.72
CA GLY A 135 41.07 -4.97 -1.40
C GLY A 135 39.86 -5.66 -0.75
N PRO A 136 39.94 -6.12 0.52
CA PRO A 136 38.75 -6.40 1.29
C PRO A 136 38.14 -5.05 1.69
N GLN A 137 37.18 -4.55 0.91
CA GLN A 137 36.17 -3.68 1.47
C GLN A 137 35.31 -4.58 2.35
N GLU A 138 35.38 -4.37 3.66
CA GLU A 138 34.31 -4.73 4.56
C GLU A 138 33.06 -4.01 4.02
N SER A 139 32.30 -4.71 3.18
CA SER A 139 30.89 -4.41 3.01
C SER A 139 30.33 -4.55 4.42
N GLU A 140 29.97 -3.42 5.00
CA GLU A 140 28.96 -3.41 6.05
C GLU A 140 27.81 -4.22 5.45
N GLU A 141 27.65 -5.46 5.93
CA GLU A 141 26.39 -6.18 5.83
C GLU A 141 25.41 -5.21 6.48
N GLU A 142 24.77 -4.38 5.66
CA GLU A 142 23.51 -3.75 6.03
C GLU A 142 22.68 -4.95 6.49
N ASP A 143 22.31 -4.95 7.77
CA ASP A 143 21.30 -5.84 8.29
C ASP A 143 20.07 -5.61 7.40
N ASP A 144 19.98 -6.39 6.32
CA ASP A 144 18.74 -6.75 5.66
C ASP A 144 17.95 -7.53 6.74
N GLU A 145 17.46 -6.81 7.76
CA GLU A 145 16.33 -7.27 8.52
C GLU A 145 15.27 -7.51 7.46
N ASP A 146 15.08 -8.79 7.08
CA ASP A 146 14.04 -9.28 6.20
C ASP A 146 12.73 -8.59 6.60
N TYR A 147 12.45 -7.45 5.95
CA TYR A 147 11.30 -6.63 6.27
C TYR A 147 10.14 -7.37 5.63
N GLU A 148 9.53 -8.26 6.41
CA GLU A 148 8.30 -8.92 6.02
C GLU A 148 7.28 -7.82 5.70
N ALA A 149 7.08 -7.57 4.40
CA ALA A 149 6.21 -6.53 3.93
C ALA A 149 4.79 -7.10 3.95
N TYR A 150 3.91 -6.49 4.74
CA TYR A 150 2.54 -6.96 4.89
C TYR A 150 1.56 -6.04 4.18
N ALA A 151 0.55 -6.64 3.55
CA ALA A 151 -0.60 -5.93 2.99
C ALA A 151 -1.91 -6.41 3.62
N PHE A 152 -2.83 -5.49 3.84
CA PHE A 152 -4.21 -5.80 4.19
C PHE A 152 -5.06 -5.77 2.92
N LEU A 153 -5.50 -6.94 2.45
CA LEU A 153 -6.42 -7.03 1.33
C LEU A 153 -7.83 -6.67 1.80
N ILE A 154 -8.47 -5.70 1.13
CA ILE A 154 -9.83 -5.28 1.48
C ILE A 154 -10.83 -6.27 0.90
N ASP A 155 -11.49 -7.01 1.79
CA ASP A 155 -12.52 -8.00 1.44
C ASP A 155 -13.91 -7.35 1.32
N GLU A 156 -14.27 -6.47 2.27
CA GLU A 156 -15.58 -5.84 2.34
C GLU A 156 -15.49 -4.40 2.86
N ILE A 157 -16.25 -3.49 2.23
CA ILE A 157 -16.40 -2.10 2.68
C ILE A 157 -17.83 -1.87 3.17
N ARG A 158 -18.01 -1.50 4.44
CA ARG A 158 -19.30 -1.09 4.99
C ARG A 158 -19.35 0.39 5.31
N LEU A 159 -20.28 1.11 4.68
CA LEU A 159 -20.51 2.52 5.00
C LEU A 159 -21.15 2.66 6.38
N LYS A 160 -20.60 3.55 7.22
CA LYS A 160 -21.23 3.92 8.50
C LYS A 160 -22.51 4.68 8.17
N GLN A 161 -23.65 4.22 8.67
CA GLN A 161 -24.89 4.99 8.52
C GLN A 161 -24.74 6.34 9.24
N PRO A 162 -25.26 7.44 8.69
CA PRO A 162 -25.31 8.69 9.43
C PRO A 162 -26.11 8.44 10.71
N LEU A 163 -25.52 8.78 11.86
CA LEU A 163 -26.24 8.87 13.12
C LEU A 163 -27.34 9.93 12.92
N ASN A 164 -28.59 9.49 12.77
CA ASN A 164 -29.77 10.35 12.77
C ASN A 164 -29.92 11.11 14.08
#